data_AF-A0AAV0PT17-F1
#
_entry.id   AF-A0AAV0PT17-F1
#
_cell.length_a   1.000
_cell.length_b   1.000
_cell.length_c   1.000
_cell.angle_alpha   90.00
_cell.angle_beta   90.00
_cell.angle_gamma   90.00
#
_symmetry.space_group_name_H-M   'P 1'
#
loop_
_entity.id
_entity.type
_entity.pdbx_description
1 polymer ?
#
loop_
_entity_poly.entity_id
_entity_poly.type
_entity_poly.pdbx_seq_one_letter_code
_entity_poly.pdbx_strand_id
1 'polypeptide(L)'
;YQGSGQAVALRVTADRCAFYNCRFLGWQDTLYLHYGKQYLKDCYIEGSVDFIFGNSTALLEHCHIHCKSEGFITAQGRKSSQEPTGYVFLRCVITGNGKASYMYLGRPWGPFGRVVFAYTYMDQCIIHTGWNNWDKAENERSSCFYEYRCYGPGSCPSKRVGWCRELIDEEADQFVMHGFIDPNPERPWLAQRMAVRIPHSA
;
A
#
# COMPACT_ATOMS: atom_id res chain seq x y z
N TYR A 1 -11.31 6.20 -25.22
CA TYR A 1 -10.91 7.53 -24.72
C TYR A 1 -9.47 7.44 -24.25
N GLN A 2 -8.51 7.93 -25.06
CA GLN A 2 -7.18 8.27 -24.57
C GLN A 2 -7.36 9.49 -23.65
N GLY A 3 -7.40 9.25 -22.34
CA GLY A 3 -7.72 10.26 -21.35
C GLY A 3 -6.62 10.37 -20.31
N SER A 4 -5.90 11.50 -20.39
CA SER A 4 -5.01 12.16 -19.42
C SER A 4 -3.95 11.31 -18.71
N GLY A 5 -2.68 11.70 -18.86
CA GLY A 5 -1.56 11.17 -18.07
C GLY A 5 -1.66 11.49 -16.57
N GLN A 6 -0.53 11.64 -15.89
CA GLN A 6 -0.49 11.81 -14.43
C GLN A 6 -1.34 12.99 -13.93
N ALA A 7 -2.14 12.76 -12.88
CA ALA A 7 -2.93 13.80 -12.22
C ALA A 7 -3.03 13.54 -10.71
N VAL A 8 -2.07 14.09 -9.96
CA VAL A 8 -1.95 13.87 -8.52
C VAL A 8 -3.02 14.62 -7.74
N ALA A 9 -3.75 13.92 -6.87
CA ALA A 9 -4.71 14.53 -5.94
C ALA A 9 -4.03 15.03 -4.66
N LEU A 10 -3.08 14.26 -4.11
CA LEU A 10 -2.26 14.67 -2.97
C LEU A 10 -0.80 14.24 -3.15
N ARG A 11 0.13 15.16 -2.90
CA ARG A 11 1.55 14.86 -2.73
C ARG A 11 1.99 15.19 -1.31
N VAL A 12 2.58 14.21 -0.63
CA VAL A 12 3.08 14.38 0.75
C VAL A 12 4.60 14.48 0.73
N THR A 13 5.12 15.70 0.94
CA THR A 13 6.56 16.01 1.01
C THR A 13 6.91 16.54 2.40
N ALA A 14 6.62 15.76 3.43
CA ALA A 14 6.87 16.09 4.82
C ALA A 14 7.03 14.80 5.65
N ASP A 15 7.79 14.87 6.75
CA ASP A 15 7.95 13.76 7.69
C ASP A 15 6.82 13.76 8.73
N ARG A 16 6.43 12.56 9.18
CA ARG A 16 5.42 12.33 10.24
C ARG A 16 4.05 12.94 9.95
N CYS A 17 3.51 12.64 8.77
CA CYS A 17 2.16 13.03 8.39
C CYS A 17 1.15 11.93 8.74
N ALA A 18 0.01 12.30 9.32
CA ALA A 18 -1.09 11.36 9.57
C ALA A 18 -2.40 11.85 8.95
N PHE A 19 -3.12 10.95 8.29
CA PHE A 19 -4.41 11.22 7.65
C PHE A 19 -5.44 10.24 8.22
N TYR A 20 -6.57 10.78 8.71
CA TYR A 20 -7.64 9.99 9.30
C TYR A 20 -8.94 10.30 8.57
N ASN A 21 -9.65 9.27 8.12
CA ASN A 21 -10.97 9.39 7.51
C ASN A 21 -10.99 10.30 6.27
N CYS A 22 -9.90 10.33 5.51
CA CYS A 22 -9.79 11.12 4.28
C CYS A 22 -10.22 10.32 3.05
N ARG A 23 -10.61 11.03 1.98
CA ARG A 23 -10.86 10.43 0.66
C ARG A 23 -9.90 11.03 -0.37
N PHE A 24 -9.12 10.19 -1.03
CA PHE A 24 -8.19 10.57 -2.09
C PHE A 24 -8.72 10.03 -3.42
N LEU A 25 -9.16 10.92 -4.30
CA LEU A 25 -9.90 10.56 -5.52
C LEU A 25 -9.09 10.94 -6.75
N GLY A 26 -8.89 9.99 -7.66
CA GLY A 26 -8.15 10.23 -8.89
C GLY A 26 -8.30 9.11 -9.91
N TRP A 27 -7.30 9.02 -10.79
CA TRP A 27 -7.19 8.00 -11.82
C TRP A 27 -5.76 7.49 -11.90
N GLN A 28 -4.89 8.14 -12.69
CA GLN A 28 -3.45 7.88 -12.70
C GLN A 28 -2.75 8.77 -11.66
N ASP A 29 -1.86 8.18 -10.86
CA ASP A 29 -1.01 8.87 -9.88
C ASP A 29 -1.80 9.60 -8.76
N THR A 30 -2.94 9.07 -8.29
CA THR A 30 -3.81 9.72 -7.30
C THR A 30 -3.07 10.21 -6.04
N LEU A 31 -2.27 9.36 -5.40
CA LEU A 31 -1.68 9.60 -4.09
C LEU A 31 -0.16 9.43 -4.13
N TYR A 32 0.54 10.57 -4.16
CA TYR A 32 1.99 10.62 -4.19
C TYR A 32 2.57 10.67 -2.78
N LEU A 33 2.84 9.50 -2.20
CA LEU A 33 3.52 9.32 -0.92
C LEU A 33 5.04 9.52 -1.13
N HIS A 34 5.43 10.78 -1.34
CA HIS A 34 6.74 11.16 -1.87
C HIS A 34 7.90 10.98 -0.86
N TYR A 35 7.78 11.52 0.35
CA TYR A 35 8.88 11.53 1.33
C TYR A 35 8.39 11.46 2.78
N GLY A 36 9.23 10.91 3.67
CA GLY A 36 8.99 10.89 5.12
C GLY A 36 8.16 9.71 5.62
N LYS A 37 7.80 9.73 6.90
CA LYS A 37 6.88 8.77 7.53
C LYS A 37 5.44 9.24 7.37
N GLN A 38 4.57 8.37 6.86
CA GLN A 38 3.17 8.70 6.57
C GLN A 38 2.24 7.60 7.08
N TYR A 39 1.22 7.98 7.85
CA TYR A 39 0.22 7.06 8.37
C TYR A 39 -1.16 7.44 7.85
N LEU A 40 -1.86 6.49 7.24
CA LEU A 40 -3.21 6.69 6.73
C LEU A 40 -4.11 5.67 7.44
N LYS A 41 -5.14 6.15 8.14
CA LYS A 41 -6.05 5.30 8.89
C LYS A 41 -7.50 5.57 8.49
N ASP A 42 -8.25 4.50 8.24
CA ASP A 42 -9.68 4.57 7.90
C ASP A 42 -9.95 5.48 6.67
N CYS A 43 -8.99 5.55 5.74
CA CYS A 43 -9.09 6.37 4.53
C CYS A 43 -9.66 5.59 3.34
N TYR A 44 -10.21 6.32 2.37
CA TYR A 44 -10.61 5.79 1.07
C TYR A 44 -9.66 6.31 -0.02
N ILE A 45 -9.18 5.43 -0.88
CA ILE A 45 -8.29 5.76 -2.01
C ILE A 45 -8.82 5.10 -3.28
N GLU A 46 -8.95 5.86 -4.37
CA GLU A 46 -9.33 5.29 -5.67
C GLU A 46 -8.42 5.72 -6.83
N GLY A 47 -8.26 4.83 -7.80
CA GLY A 47 -7.48 5.08 -9.00
C GLY A 47 -7.36 3.87 -9.91
N SER A 48 -6.42 3.93 -10.85
CA SER A 48 -6.13 2.90 -11.84
C SER A 48 -4.63 2.62 -11.95
N VAL A 49 -3.87 3.51 -12.58
CA VAL A 49 -2.44 3.33 -12.85
C VAL A 49 -1.62 4.01 -11.77
N ASP A 50 -0.74 3.24 -11.12
CA ASP A 50 0.24 3.71 -10.13
C ASP A 50 -0.35 4.63 -9.06
N PHE A 51 -1.60 4.40 -8.67
CA PHE A 51 -2.36 5.43 -7.97
C PHE A 51 -1.98 5.62 -6.49
N ILE A 52 -1.11 4.75 -5.95
CA ILE A 52 -0.38 4.95 -4.69
C ILE A 52 1.12 4.75 -4.98
N PHE A 53 1.89 5.83 -5.01
CA PHE A 53 3.27 5.77 -5.51
C PHE A 53 4.22 6.72 -4.77
N GLY A 54 5.53 6.52 -4.99
CA GLY A 54 6.60 7.31 -4.37
C GLY A 54 7.59 6.48 -3.56
N ASN A 55 8.34 7.13 -2.65
CA ASN A 55 9.39 6.48 -1.87
C ASN A 55 9.39 6.91 -0.39
N SER A 56 8.21 7.01 0.22
CA SER A 56 8.06 7.22 1.67
C SER A 56 8.09 5.90 2.45
N THR A 57 8.13 5.99 3.78
CA THR A 57 7.72 4.89 4.66
C THR A 57 6.25 5.13 4.99
N ALA A 58 5.35 4.27 4.50
CA ALA A 58 3.92 4.46 4.69
C ALA A 58 3.22 3.24 5.27
N LEU A 59 2.35 3.47 6.26
CA LEU A 59 1.42 2.48 6.80
C LEU A 59 -0.01 2.94 6.49
N LEU A 60 -0.73 2.15 5.70
CA LEU A 60 -2.14 2.32 5.41
C LEU A 60 -2.91 1.26 6.21
N GLU A 61 -3.66 1.68 7.20
CA GLU A 61 -4.39 0.80 8.12
C GLU A 61 -5.90 0.99 7.97
N HIS A 62 -6.65 -0.11 7.86
CA HIS A 62 -8.12 -0.08 7.69
C HIS A 62 -8.59 0.80 6.53
N CYS A 63 -7.76 0.95 5.50
CA CYS A 63 -8.11 1.76 4.34
C CYS A 63 -8.92 0.94 3.32
N HIS A 64 -9.82 1.63 2.61
CA HIS A 64 -10.55 1.09 1.47
C HIS A 64 -9.87 1.56 0.18
N ILE A 65 -9.40 0.60 -0.61
CA ILE A 65 -8.74 0.82 -1.90
C ILE A 65 -9.68 0.38 -3.02
N HIS A 66 -10.05 1.31 -3.89
CA HIS A 66 -10.99 1.07 -4.97
C HIS A 66 -10.34 1.19 -6.35
N CYS A 67 -10.34 0.08 -7.10
CA CYS A 67 -9.67 -0.06 -8.38
C CYS A 67 -10.64 0.24 -9.53
N LYS A 68 -10.48 1.37 -10.21
CA LYS A 68 -11.47 1.88 -11.18
C LYS A 68 -11.37 1.20 -12.56
N SER A 69 -10.17 0.86 -13.00
CA SER A 69 -9.88 0.23 -14.29
C SER A 69 -8.58 -0.56 -14.24
N GLU A 70 -8.15 -1.13 -15.36
CA GLU A 70 -6.83 -1.76 -15.50
C GLU A 70 -5.69 -0.85 -15.01
N GLY A 71 -4.69 -1.44 -14.36
CA GLY A 71 -3.54 -0.71 -13.82
C GLY A 71 -2.84 -1.41 -12.66
N PHE A 72 -2.30 -0.60 -11.76
CA PHE A 72 -1.45 -1.01 -10.65
C PHE A 72 -1.80 -0.20 -9.41
N ILE A 73 -2.09 -0.88 -8.29
CA ILE A 73 -2.35 -0.19 -7.02
C ILE A 73 -1.12 0.58 -6.57
N THR A 74 0.05 -0.07 -6.63
CA THR A 74 1.29 0.49 -6.10
C THR A 74 2.38 0.63 -7.15
N ALA A 75 3.12 1.74 -7.05
CA ALA A 75 4.38 1.96 -7.76
C ALA A 75 5.45 2.48 -6.78
N GLN A 76 6.04 1.56 -6.02
CA GLN A 76 6.97 1.91 -4.94
C GLN A 76 8.39 2.14 -5.50
N GLY A 77 8.99 3.26 -5.10
CA GLY A 77 10.17 3.88 -5.72
C GLY A 77 11.49 3.66 -4.98
N ARG A 78 11.59 2.66 -4.11
CA ARG A 78 12.80 2.38 -3.32
C ARG A 78 13.99 2.03 -4.22
N LYS A 79 15.12 2.71 -4.02
CA LYS A 79 16.27 2.64 -4.94
C LYS A 79 17.39 1.71 -4.47
N SER A 80 17.43 1.37 -3.18
CA SER A 80 18.43 0.47 -2.62
C SER A 80 17.89 -0.35 -1.46
N SER A 81 18.52 -1.49 -1.17
CA SER A 81 18.21 -2.32 0.00
C SER A 81 18.47 -1.62 1.35
N GLN A 82 19.22 -0.52 1.36
CA GLN A 82 19.59 0.19 2.59
C GLN A 82 18.56 1.26 2.97
N GLU A 83 17.70 1.65 2.03
CA GLU A 83 16.60 2.58 2.32
C GLU A 83 15.56 1.90 3.22
N PRO A 84 15.10 2.53 4.31
CA PRO A 84 14.08 1.95 5.19
C PRO A 84 12.64 2.17 4.67
N THR A 85 12.48 2.70 3.46
CA THR A 85 11.19 3.06 2.86
C THR A 85 10.39 1.84 2.39
N GLY A 86 9.11 2.02 2.15
CA GLY A 86 8.21 0.93 1.75
C GLY A 86 6.79 1.18 2.22
N TYR A 87 5.85 0.44 1.63
CA TYR A 87 4.43 0.56 1.92
C TYR A 87 3.90 -0.70 2.60
N VAL A 88 3.15 -0.51 3.68
CA VAL A 88 2.43 -1.58 4.38
C VAL A 88 0.95 -1.27 4.32
N PHE A 89 0.17 -2.20 3.79
CA PHE A 89 -1.28 -2.18 3.77
C PHE A 89 -1.78 -3.20 4.79
N LEU A 90 -2.30 -2.71 5.91
CA LEU A 90 -2.67 -3.51 7.05
C LEU A 90 -4.18 -3.51 7.23
N ARG A 91 -4.80 -4.69 7.19
CA ARG A 91 -6.26 -4.85 7.37
C ARG A 91 -7.08 -3.96 6.42
N CYS A 92 -6.59 -3.77 5.20
CA CYS A 92 -7.27 -2.99 4.19
C CYS A 92 -8.31 -3.83 3.44
N VAL A 93 -9.15 -3.17 2.65
CA VAL A 93 -10.09 -3.80 1.73
C VAL A 93 -9.81 -3.29 0.32
N ILE A 94 -9.52 -4.19 -0.60
CA ILE A 94 -9.36 -3.88 -2.03
C ILE A 94 -10.63 -4.31 -2.76
N THR A 95 -11.21 -3.40 -3.55
CA THR A 95 -12.43 -3.64 -4.34
C THR A 95 -12.25 -3.23 -5.79
N GLY A 96 -13.03 -3.82 -6.68
CA GLY A 96 -13.06 -3.46 -8.10
C GLY A 96 -14.39 -2.87 -8.58
N ASN A 97 -14.49 -2.73 -9.90
CA ASN A 97 -15.66 -2.25 -10.63
C ASN A 97 -16.65 -3.37 -11.02
N GLY A 98 -16.52 -4.54 -10.39
CA GLY A 98 -17.32 -5.74 -10.69
C GLY A 98 -16.70 -6.68 -11.73
N LYS A 99 -15.69 -6.26 -12.49
CA LYS A 99 -14.91 -7.15 -13.38
C LYS A 99 -13.85 -7.93 -12.61
N ALA A 100 -13.46 -9.08 -13.14
CA ALA A 100 -12.36 -9.89 -12.60
C ALA A 100 -11.04 -9.62 -13.33
N SER A 101 -9.92 -9.85 -12.65
CA SER A 101 -8.57 -9.98 -13.21
C SER A 101 -8.13 -8.85 -14.14
N TYR A 102 -8.14 -7.59 -13.66
CA TYR A 102 -7.63 -6.44 -14.41
C TYR A 102 -6.62 -5.58 -13.63
N MET A 103 -6.47 -5.79 -12.33
CA MET A 103 -5.63 -4.96 -11.47
C MET A 103 -4.44 -5.75 -10.91
N TYR A 104 -3.25 -5.15 -10.96
CA TYR A 104 -2.09 -5.65 -10.23
C TYR A 104 -2.01 -4.99 -8.84
N LEU A 105 -1.51 -5.75 -7.85
CA LEU A 105 -1.15 -5.24 -6.53
C LEU A 105 -0.06 -4.16 -6.61
N GLY A 106 0.83 -4.29 -7.59
CA GLY A 106 1.83 -3.26 -7.85
C GLY A 106 2.91 -3.65 -8.85
N ARG A 107 3.81 -2.70 -9.04
CA ARG A 107 5.04 -2.83 -9.83
C ARG A 107 6.18 -1.96 -9.25
N PRO A 108 7.45 -2.37 -9.41
CA PRO A 108 8.58 -1.65 -8.82
C PRO A 108 8.99 -0.47 -9.69
N TRP A 109 8.59 0.75 -9.29
CA TRP A 109 9.09 1.97 -9.95
C TRP A 109 10.58 2.19 -9.68
N GLY A 110 11.02 1.86 -8.45
CA GLY A 110 12.41 1.71 -8.08
C GLY A 110 12.78 0.22 -7.99
N PRO A 111 14.03 -0.17 -8.33
CA PRO A 111 14.41 -1.57 -8.46
C PRO A 111 14.34 -2.38 -7.15
N PHE A 112 14.30 -1.71 -6.00
CA PHE A 112 14.17 -2.33 -4.67
C PHE A 112 12.78 -2.10 -4.06
N GLY A 113 11.78 -1.89 -4.91
CA GLY A 113 10.40 -1.59 -4.53
C GLY A 113 9.93 -2.48 -3.38
N ARG A 114 9.40 -1.89 -2.29
CA ARG A 114 8.97 -2.66 -1.11
C ARG A 114 7.51 -2.41 -0.75
N VAL A 115 6.70 -3.46 -0.85
CA VAL A 115 5.26 -3.41 -0.58
C VAL A 115 4.84 -4.67 0.17
N VAL A 116 4.06 -4.48 1.25
CA VAL A 116 3.47 -5.56 2.04
C VAL A 116 1.95 -5.37 2.06
N PHE A 117 1.20 -6.39 1.69
CA PHE A 117 -0.22 -6.50 2.01
C PHE A 117 -0.40 -7.51 3.14
N ALA A 118 -0.96 -7.10 4.27
CA ALA A 118 -1.14 -7.94 5.45
C ALA A 118 -2.58 -7.91 5.93
N TYR A 119 -3.17 -9.08 6.18
CA TYR A 119 -4.58 -9.24 6.61
C TYR A 119 -5.58 -8.49 5.72
N THR A 120 -5.26 -8.33 4.44
CA THR A 120 -6.01 -7.49 3.51
C THR A 120 -6.98 -8.34 2.68
N TYR A 121 -8.23 -7.89 2.59
CA TYR A 121 -9.21 -8.49 1.68
C TYR A 121 -8.92 -8.06 0.24
N MET A 122 -8.90 -9.02 -0.68
CA MET A 122 -8.68 -8.81 -2.11
C MET A 122 -9.88 -9.32 -2.91
N ASP A 123 -10.62 -8.41 -3.52
CA ASP A 123 -11.70 -8.73 -4.46
C ASP A 123 -11.17 -9.34 -5.78
N GLN A 124 -12.05 -9.90 -6.59
CA GLN A 124 -11.76 -10.62 -7.83
C GLN A 124 -11.10 -9.76 -8.92
N CYS A 125 -11.04 -8.44 -8.74
CA CYS A 125 -10.35 -7.54 -9.67
C CYS A 125 -8.84 -7.80 -9.73
N ILE A 126 -8.25 -8.38 -8.67
CA ILE A 126 -6.81 -8.67 -8.62
C ILE A 126 -6.45 -9.80 -9.58
N ILE A 127 -5.52 -9.53 -10.48
CA ILE A 127 -4.92 -10.53 -11.37
C ILE A 127 -4.19 -11.57 -10.52
N HIS A 128 -4.38 -12.85 -10.84
CA HIS A 128 -3.83 -13.95 -10.04
C HIS A 128 -2.31 -13.95 -9.90
N THR A 129 -1.56 -13.48 -10.90
CA THR A 129 -0.10 -13.32 -10.81
C THR A 129 0.30 -12.25 -9.79
N GLY A 130 -0.61 -11.34 -9.44
CA GLY A 130 -0.49 -10.35 -8.36
C GLY A 130 0.36 -9.15 -8.73
N TRP A 131 1.56 -9.37 -9.22
CA TRP A 131 2.59 -8.34 -9.39
C TRP A 131 3.15 -8.32 -10.81
N ASN A 132 3.63 -7.15 -11.23
CA ASN A 132 4.34 -6.96 -12.49
C ASN A 132 5.75 -6.44 -12.19
N ASN A 133 6.75 -6.91 -12.94
CA ASN A 133 8.17 -6.60 -12.70
C ASN A 133 8.63 -5.28 -13.35
N TRP A 134 7.72 -4.45 -13.87
CA TRP A 134 8.01 -3.26 -14.67
C TRP A 134 8.72 -3.59 -15.99
N ASP A 135 8.42 -4.76 -16.58
CA ASP A 135 9.07 -5.28 -17.79
C ASP A 135 10.61 -5.38 -17.66
N LYS A 136 11.07 -5.64 -16.43
CA LYS A 136 12.49 -5.70 -16.03
C LYS A 136 12.75 -6.92 -15.17
N ALA A 137 13.34 -7.95 -15.76
CA ALA A 137 13.62 -9.21 -15.07
C ALA A 137 14.60 -9.04 -13.90
N GLU A 138 15.48 -8.03 -13.94
CA GLU A 138 16.39 -7.72 -12.85
C GLU A 138 15.66 -7.31 -11.56
N ASN A 139 14.48 -6.68 -11.67
CA ASN A 139 13.68 -6.26 -10.52
C ASN A 139 13.15 -7.46 -9.73
N GLU A 140 12.99 -8.62 -10.35
CA GLU A 140 12.52 -9.84 -9.68
C GLU A 140 13.51 -10.32 -8.61
N ARG A 141 14.79 -9.93 -8.71
CA ARG A 141 15.82 -10.32 -7.75
C ARG A 141 15.92 -9.38 -6.55
N SER A 142 15.44 -8.14 -6.69
CA SER A 142 15.65 -7.06 -5.73
C SER A 142 14.36 -6.47 -5.14
N SER A 143 13.22 -6.65 -5.80
CA SER A 143 11.93 -6.18 -5.31
C SER A 143 11.50 -7.00 -4.09
N CYS A 144 10.93 -6.30 -3.12
CA CYS A 144 10.48 -6.85 -1.85
C CYS A 144 8.95 -6.79 -1.78
N PHE A 145 8.28 -7.66 -2.54
CA PHE A 145 6.81 -7.71 -2.63
C PHE A 145 6.26 -8.89 -1.85
N TYR A 146 5.41 -8.57 -0.88
CA TYR A 146 5.01 -9.49 0.15
C TYR A 146 3.51 -9.48 0.40
N GLU A 147 2.97 -10.66 0.67
CA GLU A 147 1.62 -10.86 1.19
C GLU A 147 1.72 -11.58 2.55
N TYR A 148 0.75 -11.35 3.45
CA TYR A 148 0.67 -12.07 4.71
C TYR A 148 -0.79 -12.23 5.13
N ARG A 149 -1.28 -13.48 5.11
CA ARG A 149 -2.67 -13.81 5.51
C ARG A 149 -3.72 -12.94 4.80
N CYS A 150 -3.46 -12.61 3.53
CA CYS A 150 -4.45 -11.98 2.65
C CYS A 150 -5.54 -12.99 2.30
N TYR A 151 -6.75 -12.51 1.98
CA TYR A 151 -7.90 -13.37 1.75
C TYR A 151 -8.87 -12.75 0.75
N GLY A 152 -9.89 -13.51 0.35
CA GLY A 152 -10.86 -13.10 -0.68
C GLY A 152 -10.53 -13.67 -2.06
N PRO A 153 -11.42 -13.50 -3.04
CA PRO A 153 -11.33 -14.15 -4.35
C PRO A 153 -10.11 -13.73 -5.19
N GLY A 154 -9.54 -12.56 -4.96
CA GLY A 154 -8.31 -12.08 -5.60
C GLY A 154 -7.02 -12.59 -4.94
N SER A 155 -7.12 -13.13 -3.71
CA SER A 155 -5.98 -13.72 -3.02
C SER A 155 -5.76 -15.15 -3.51
N CYS A 156 -4.74 -15.34 -4.35
CA CYS A 156 -4.43 -16.64 -4.95
C CYS A 156 -2.92 -16.93 -4.86
N PRO A 157 -2.39 -17.26 -3.66
CA PRO A 157 -0.95 -17.43 -3.42
C PRO A 157 -0.29 -18.43 -4.38
N SER A 158 -0.97 -19.53 -4.70
CA SER A 158 -0.47 -20.58 -5.59
C SER A 158 -0.26 -20.15 -7.05
N LYS A 159 -0.83 -19.02 -7.48
CA LYS A 159 -0.69 -18.48 -8.84
C LYS A 159 0.17 -17.22 -8.90
N ARG A 160 0.69 -16.75 -7.76
CA ARG A 160 1.52 -15.55 -7.72
C ARG A 160 2.82 -15.76 -8.49
N VAL A 161 3.40 -14.66 -8.97
CA VAL A 161 4.76 -14.67 -9.53
C VAL A 161 5.76 -15.24 -8.52
N GLY A 162 6.70 -16.07 -8.99
CA GLY A 162 7.63 -16.81 -8.12
C GLY A 162 8.64 -15.94 -7.36
N TRP A 163 8.75 -14.65 -7.70
CA TRP A 163 9.65 -13.70 -7.05
C TRP A 163 8.98 -12.85 -5.96
N CYS A 164 7.67 -12.96 -5.78
CA CYS A 164 7.03 -12.46 -4.57
C CYS A 164 7.03 -13.55 -3.49
N ARG A 165 6.74 -13.18 -2.24
CA ARG A 165 6.69 -14.14 -1.13
C ARG A 165 5.47 -13.91 -0.25
N GLU A 166 4.94 -14.99 0.29
CA GLU A 166 4.12 -14.93 1.50
C GLU A 166 5.06 -14.90 2.72
N LEU A 167 4.87 -13.95 3.63
CA LEU A 167 5.67 -13.86 4.85
C LEU A 167 5.25 -14.92 5.86
N ILE A 168 6.20 -15.34 6.67
CA ILE A 168 5.94 -16.06 7.92
C ILE A 168 5.67 -15.07 9.07
N ASP A 169 5.14 -15.57 10.17
CA ASP A 169 4.73 -14.76 11.33
C ASP A 169 5.86 -13.85 11.84
N GLU A 170 7.08 -14.38 12.03
CA GLU A 170 8.22 -13.62 12.54
C GLU A 170 8.70 -12.52 11.58
N GLU A 171 8.56 -12.74 10.27
CA GLU A 171 8.88 -11.73 9.25
C GLU A 171 7.79 -10.64 9.20
N ALA A 172 6.52 -11.04 9.33
CA ALA A 172 5.39 -10.14 9.30
C ALA A 172 5.40 -9.16 10.47
N ASP A 173 5.79 -9.61 11.68
CA ASP A 173 5.85 -8.78 12.89
C ASP A 173 6.70 -7.51 12.72
N GLN A 174 7.71 -7.54 11.84
CA GLN A 174 8.54 -6.37 11.53
C GLN A 174 7.78 -5.26 10.79
N PHE A 175 6.72 -5.61 10.07
CA PHE A 175 5.95 -4.71 9.21
C PHE A 175 4.58 -4.35 9.79
N VAL A 176 3.90 -5.30 10.44
CA VAL A 176 2.51 -5.15 10.89
C VAL A 176 2.37 -4.45 12.24
N MET A 177 3.50 -4.09 12.86
CA MET A 177 3.55 -3.35 14.11
C MET A 177 3.73 -1.85 13.87
N HIS A 178 3.19 -1.02 14.77
CA HIS A 178 3.36 0.44 14.72
C HIS A 178 4.84 0.86 14.70
N GLY A 179 5.74 0.02 15.21
CA GLY A 179 7.19 0.26 15.15
C GLY A 179 7.74 0.50 13.74
N PHE A 180 7.12 -0.04 12.69
CA PHE A 180 7.51 0.23 11.30
C PHE A 180 7.45 1.74 10.97
N ILE A 181 6.38 2.40 11.44
CA ILE A 181 6.07 3.79 11.11
C ILE A 181 6.50 4.74 12.23
N ASP A 182 6.41 4.30 13.48
CA ASP A 182 6.79 4.99 14.71
C ASP A 182 7.74 4.15 15.59
N PRO A 183 9.04 4.07 15.23
CA PRO A 183 9.99 3.15 15.86
C PRO A 183 10.48 3.59 17.25
N ASN A 184 10.19 4.83 17.68
CA ASN A 184 10.67 5.34 18.96
C ASN A 184 9.54 5.36 20.00
N PRO A 185 9.45 4.33 20.87
CA PRO A 185 8.39 4.27 21.87
C PRO A 185 8.52 5.33 22.97
N GLU A 186 9.71 5.90 23.18
CA GLU A 186 9.94 6.95 24.19
C GLU A 186 9.48 8.33 23.71
N ARG A 187 9.41 8.53 22.39
CA ARG A 187 8.99 9.79 21.76
C ARG A 187 8.11 9.49 20.53
N PRO A 188 6.92 8.90 20.75
CA PRO A 188 6.03 8.55 19.66
C PRO A 188 5.55 9.82 18.96
N TRP A 189 5.47 9.77 17.64
CA TRP A 189 4.88 10.84 16.84
C TRP A 189 3.43 10.53 16.45
N LEU A 190 3.08 9.25 16.39
CA LEU A 190 1.69 8.83 16.34
C LEU A 190 1.17 8.84 17.76
N ALA A 191 0.51 9.92 18.15
CA ALA A 191 -0.34 9.88 19.33
C ALA A 191 -1.37 8.77 19.09
N GLN A 192 -1.25 7.64 19.81
CA GLN A 192 -2.40 6.74 20.01
C GLN A 192 -3.47 7.67 20.54
N ARG A 193 -4.48 7.98 19.71
CA ARG A 193 -5.57 8.88 20.12
C ARG A 193 -6.00 8.36 21.47
N MET A 194 -5.69 9.12 22.50
CA MET A 194 -6.24 8.90 23.82
C MET A 194 -7.72 8.76 23.54
N ALA A 195 -8.25 7.56 23.77
CA ALA A 195 -9.64 7.43 24.13
C ALA A 195 -9.76 8.23 25.43
N VAL A 196 -9.85 9.56 25.28
CA VAL A 196 -10.51 10.39 26.25
C VAL A 196 -11.91 9.81 26.21
N ARG A 197 -12.15 8.87 27.12
CA ARG A 197 -13.49 8.55 27.59
C ARG A 197 -14.04 9.91 28.00
N ILE A 198 -14.76 10.57 27.11
CA ILE A 198 -15.68 11.62 27.52
C ILE A 198 -16.62 10.87 28.47
N PRO A 199 -16.60 11.17 29.78
CA PRO A 199 -17.57 10.56 30.67
C PRO A 199 -18.94 10.91 30.13
N HIS A 200 -19.83 9.92 30.03
CA HIS A 200 -21.25 10.16 29.78
C HIS A 200 -21.83 10.92 30.99
N SER A 201 -21.64 12.25 31.03
CA SER A 201 -22.37 13.16 31.90
C SER A 201 -22.10 14.62 31.52
N ALA A 202 -23.01 15.21 30.74
CA ALA A 202 -23.61 16.53 30.96
C ALA A 202 -24.82 16.64 30.03
#